data_AF-A0A3G2SB12-F1
#
_entry.id   AF-A0A3G2SB12-F1
#
_cell.length_a   1.000
_cell.length_b   1.000
_cell.length_c   1.000
_cell.angle_alpha   90.00
_cell.angle_beta   90.00
_cell.angle_gamma   90.00
#
_symmetry.space_group_name_H-M   'P 1'
#
loop_
_entity.id
_entity.type
_entity.pdbx_description
1 polymer ?
#
loop_
_entity_poly.entity_id
_entity_poly.type
_entity_poly.pdbx_seq_one_letter_code
_entity_poly.pdbx_strand_id
1 'polypeptide(L)'
;MDIGKKRDANWTAPTPQNTPLSNAPIEREQLARPTVGTIGEEEEQGEAADAAAALLPNAALTNMIQDRLSTLVGQSSGYIESLPAEVRRRVEGLKGLNVDHQKLEAQFQHEILALEKKFASLYAPLYNRRKQIVLGEDEPTAEEVEHGEAVDKDEDDEDDDEASLAHLSISTDAPKGIPEFWLTALRNHVALSELITERDEGALRHLTDVRLRYLDASSEAVPGQAQQGFQLDFVFDAAHNEFFSNAVLTKTYFYQDQVGFSGDLVYDHAEGTQIEWTSPDTNLTHRLETKKQRNKNTNETRTVKRLVPTDSFFNFFSPPRPPTEADDVDDEDLDSLEERLELDYQIGEDLKDRIIPHAIDFFTGKALQYENPDEWDDEDDFEDDDDEDEDDDDDAPAQRPEPQECKQQ
;
A
#
# COMPACT_ATOMS: atom_id res chain seq x y z
N MET A 1 23.43 4.24 60.84
CA MET A 1 24.31 5.42 60.73
C MET A 1 24.38 5.75 59.25
N ASP A 2 23.35 6.41 58.73
CA ASP A 2 23.18 7.88 58.64
C ASP A 2 24.20 8.58 57.72
N ILE A 3 23.64 9.12 56.61
CA ILE A 3 23.84 10.46 56.01
C ILE A 3 25.22 10.74 55.37
N GLY A 4 25.35 11.25 54.13
CA GLY A 4 24.35 11.81 53.23
C GLY A 4 24.94 12.42 51.94
N LYS A 5 23.98 12.86 51.11
CA LYS A 5 24.01 13.48 49.77
C LYS A 5 24.92 14.71 49.58
N LYS A 6 25.38 14.91 48.33
CA LYS A 6 25.11 16.04 47.38
C LYS A 6 25.88 15.78 46.07
N ARG A 7 25.25 15.51 44.92
CA ARG A 7 24.51 16.33 43.93
C ARG A 7 25.37 17.32 43.11
N ASP A 8 25.24 17.14 41.79
CA ASP A 8 25.33 18.08 40.67
C ASP A 8 26.70 18.49 40.09
N ALA A 9 27.01 17.91 38.92
CA ALA A 9 27.77 18.59 37.87
C ALA A 9 27.33 18.07 36.49
N ASN A 10 26.49 18.89 35.86
CA ASN A 10 25.96 18.84 34.51
C ASN A 10 27.09 18.68 33.46
N TRP A 11 27.13 17.55 32.72
CA TRP A 11 28.01 17.37 31.55
C TRP A 11 27.18 17.48 30.28
N THR A 12 26.79 18.71 29.94
CA THR A 12 26.27 19.03 28.61
C THR A 12 27.46 19.29 27.69
N ALA A 13 27.62 18.48 26.64
CA ALA A 13 28.63 18.72 25.61
C ALA A 13 28.26 19.96 24.76
N PRO A 14 29.21 20.85 24.43
CA PRO A 14 28.91 22.06 23.67
C PRO A 14 28.76 21.73 22.18
N THR A 15 27.57 21.97 21.63
CA THR A 15 27.32 21.96 20.19
C THR A 15 27.89 23.24 19.54
N PRO A 16 28.59 23.16 18.40
CA PRO A 16 28.97 24.36 17.66
C PRO A 16 27.75 24.94 16.94
N GLN A 17 27.29 26.09 17.43
CA GLN A 17 26.34 26.99 16.79
C GLN A 17 26.82 27.41 15.39
N ASN A 18 26.02 27.16 14.36
CA ASN A 18 26.13 27.88 13.10
C ASN A 18 24.77 28.06 12.41
N THR A 19 23.85 28.70 13.12
CA THR A 19 22.57 29.18 12.56
C THR A 19 22.63 30.71 12.47
N PRO A 20 22.52 31.32 11.28
CA PRO A 20 22.49 32.77 11.17
C PRO A 20 21.19 33.34 11.77
N LEU A 21 21.34 34.31 12.67
CA LEU A 21 20.26 35.15 13.21
C LEU A 21 19.77 36.13 12.14
N SER A 22 18.86 35.70 11.27
CA SER A 22 17.98 36.59 10.52
C SER A 22 16.78 35.81 10.01
N ASN A 23 15.58 36.13 10.51
CA ASN A 23 14.34 35.65 9.90
C ASN A 23 14.24 36.23 8.49
N ALA A 24 14.31 35.38 7.46
CA ALA A 24 13.90 35.77 6.12
C ALA A 24 12.35 35.88 6.10
N PRO A 25 11.77 36.96 5.53
CA PRO A 25 10.33 37.08 5.44
C PRO A 25 9.82 36.07 4.39
N ILE A 26 8.94 35.15 4.82
CA ILE A 26 8.19 34.26 3.94
C ILE A 26 6.84 34.96 3.69
N GLU A 27 6.82 35.85 2.70
CA GLU A 27 5.58 36.17 1.98
C GLU A 27 5.72 35.53 0.59
N ARG A 28 4.80 34.63 0.25
CA ARG A 28 4.67 34.04 -1.08
C ARG A 28 4.21 35.13 -2.05
N GLU A 29 5.15 35.89 -2.60
CA GLU A 29 4.89 36.72 -3.77
C GLU A 29 4.51 35.81 -4.95
N GLN A 30 3.34 36.09 -5.54
CA GLN A 30 2.84 35.43 -6.75
C GLN A 30 3.92 35.55 -7.83
N LEU A 31 4.28 34.41 -8.43
CA LEU A 31 5.23 34.29 -9.53
C LEU A 31 4.90 35.30 -10.64
N ALA A 32 5.58 36.45 -10.62
CA ALA A 32 5.49 37.45 -11.67
C ALA A 32 6.11 36.84 -12.94
N ARG A 33 5.30 36.75 -14.00
CA ARG A 33 5.78 36.38 -15.34
C ARG A 33 6.92 37.33 -15.73
N PRO A 34 8.02 36.84 -16.32
CA PRO A 34 9.12 37.72 -16.71
C PRO A 34 8.62 38.73 -17.75
N THR A 35 8.61 40.01 -17.37
CA THR A 35 8.35 41.12 -18.29
C THR A 35 9.61 41.37 -19.11
N VAL A 36 9.61 40.86 -20.35
CA VAL A 36 10.62 41.23 -21.33
C VAL A 36 10.40 42.71 -21.66
N GLY A 37 11.42 43.55 -21.41
CA GLY A 37 11.35 44.97 -21.72
C GLY A 37 11.10 45.19 -23.22
N THR A 38 10.05 45.93 -23.55
CA THR A 38 9.80 46.42 -24.90
C THR A 38 10.93 47.39 -25.27
N ILE A 39 11.81 46.98 -26.18
CA ILE A 39 12.83 47.84 -26.77
C ILE A 39 12.10 48.85 -27.67
N GLY A 40 12.26 50.13 -27.36
CA GLY A 40 11.73 51.24 -28.14
C GLY A 40 12.35 51.28 -29.55
N GLU A 41 11.50 51.52 -30.53
CA GLU A 41 11.88 51.83 -31.90
C GLU A 41 12.47 53.25 -31.93
N GLU A 42 13.78 53.37 -32.15
CA GLU A 42 14.38 54.58 -32.70
C GLU A 42 15.35 54.21 -33.82
N GLU A 43 15.11 54.82 -34.98
CA GLU A 43 15.83 54.68 -36.24
C GLU A 43 17.26 55.26 -36.15
N GLU A 44 18.29 54.54 -36.61
CA GLU A 44 19.30 55.11 -37.51
C GLU A 44 20.21 54.06 -38.17
N GLN A 45 20.66 54.41 -39.37
CA GLN A 45 21.18 53.55 -40.45
C GLN A 45 22.62 53.04 -40.23
N GLY A 46 22.92 51.82 -40.70
CA GLY A 46 24.29 51.35 -40.91
C GLY A 46 24.46 49.83 -41.12
N GLU A 47 24.42 49.40 -42.39
CA GLU A 47 24.92 48.16 -43.01
C GLU A 47 25.22 46.92 -42.11
N ALA A 48 24.30 45.94 -42.14
CA ALA A 48 24.44 44.62 -41.54
C ALA A 48 24.68 43.53 -42.59
N ALA A 49 25.75 42.75 -42.43
CA ALA A 49 25.91 41.45 -43.08
C ALA A 49 26.74 40.51 -42.19
N ASP A 50 26.16 40.07 -41.06
CA ASP A 50 26.50 38.78 -40.45
C ASP A 50 25.40 38.30 -39.46
N ALA A 51 25.22 36.98 -39.39
CA ALA A 51 24.61 36.21 -38.29
C ALA A 51 23.10 36.36 -37.92
N ALA A 52 22.17 36.31 -38.88
CA ALA A 52 20.72 36.21 -38.60
C ALA A 52 20.04 34.96 -39.23
N ALA A 53 20.56 33.76 -38.96
CA ALA A 53 19.97 32.49 -39.44
C ALA A 53 19.80 31.40 -38.35
N ALA A 54 19.83 31.75 -37.06
CA ALA A 54 19.90 30.73 -35.99
C ALA A 54 18.74 30.75 -34.96
N LEU A 55 17.64 31.47 -35.20
CA LEU A 55 16.49 31.49 -34.28
C LEU A 55 15.16 31.50 -35.05
N LEU A 56 14.74 30.33 -35.53
CA LEU A 56 13.35 30.06 -35.89
C LEU A 56 12.74 29.07 -34.88
N PRO A 57 11.48 29.26 -34.43
CA PRO A 57 10.84 28.38 -33.49
C PRO A 57 10.40 27.13 -34.24
N ASN A 58 11.14 26.05 -34.07
CA ASN A 58 10.93 24.85 -34.86
C ASN A 58 9.84 23.98 -34.21
N ALA A 59 8.61 24.49 -34.16
CA ALA A 59 7.43 23.75 -33.70
C ALA A 59 7.20 22.47 -34.52
N ALA A 60 7.61 22.49 -35.80
CA ALA A 60 7.63 21.31 -36.66
C ALA A 60 8.71 20.30 -36.23
N LEU A 61 9.85 20.75 -35.70
CA LEU A 61 10.89 19.87 -35.18
C LEU A 61 10.48 19.27 -33.84
N THR A 62 9.86 20.06 -32.95
CA THR A 62 9.36 19.53 -31.66
C THR A 62 8.25 18.52 -31.88
N ASN A 63 7.29 18.78 -32.78
CA ASN A 63 6.23 17.82 -33.11
C ASN A 63 6.78 16.58 -33.83
N MET A 64 7.77 16.73 -34.72
CA MET A 64 8.43 15.60 -35.38
C MET A 64 9.34 14.81 -34.45
N ILE A 65 9.90 15.44 -33.41
CA ILE A 65 10.63 14.79 -32.32
C ILE A 65 9.65 14.00 -31.46
N GLN A 66 8.46 14.55 -31.17
CA GLN A 66 7.41 13.88 -30.39
C GLN A 66 6.83 12.67 -31.14
N ASP A 67 6.50 12.81 -32.43
CA ASP A 67 6.03 11.69 -33.28
C ASP A 67 7.11 10.62 -33.49
N ARG A 68 8.40 11.01 -33.55
CA ARG A 68 9.50 10.05 -33.62
C ARG A 68 9.77 9.38 -32.28
N LEU A 69 9.68 10.10 -31.15
CA LEU A 69 9.83 9.55 -29.81
C LEU A 69 8.81 8.43 -29.55
N SER A 70 7.56 8.59 -30.00
CA SER A 70 6.52 7.55 -29.91
C SER A 70 6.79 6.30 -30.75
N THR A 71 7.65 6.38 -31.78
CA THR A 71 8.09 5.24 -32.61
C THR A 71 9.49 4.72 -32.22
N LEU A 72 10.08 5.26 -31.14
CA LEU A 72 11.49 5.09 -30.77
C LEU A 72 11.75 4.24 -29.53
N VAL A 73 10.75 3.58 -28.98
CA VAL A 73 10.97 2.66 -27.85
C VAL A 73 11.88 1.54 -28.35
N GLY A 74 13.15 1.56 -27.92
CA GLY A 74 14.16 0.56 -28.27
C GLY A 74 14.89 0.71 -29.62
N GLN A 75 14.59 1.73 -30.45
CA GLN A 75 15.31 1.97 -31.71
C GLN A 75 16.06 3.31 -31.67
N SER A 76 17.28 3.36 -32.21
CA SER A 76 18.00 4.63 -32.32
C SER A 76 17.33 5.51 -33.38
N SER A 77 17.11 6.79 -33.07
CA SER A 77 16.36 7.73 -33.93
C SER A 77 17.02 8.07 -35.26
N GLY A 78 18.13 7.44 -35.62
CA GLY A 78 19.02 7.87 -36.70
C GLY A 78 19.74 9.19 -36.37
N TYR A 79 19.17 10.01 -35.47
CA TYR A 79 19.69 11.29 -35.04
C TYR A 79 21.03 11.12 -34.33
N ILE A 80 21.09 10.19 -33.37
CA ILE A 80 22.31 9.91 -32.62
C ILE A 80 23.43 9.45 -33.58
N GLU A 81 23.14 8.63 -34.60
CA GLU A 81 24.11 8.21 -35.61
C GLU A 81 24.58 9.36 -36.51
N SER A 82 23.71 10.33 -36.79
CA SER A 82 24.01 11.50 -37.62
C SER A 82 24.86 12.57 -36.91
N LEU A 83 25.05 12.46 -35.60
CA LEU A 83 25.86 13.42 -34.83
C LEU A 83 27.35 13.30 -35.18
N PRO A 84 28.09 14.42 -35.24
CA PRO A 84 29.56 14.41 -35.41
C PRO A 84 30.25 13.53 -34.37
N ALA A 85 31.42 12.98 -34.72
CA ALA A 85 32.15 12.04 -33.85
C ALA A 85 32.51 12.66 -32.47
N GLU A 86 32.80 13.96 -32.44
CA GLU A 86 33.09 14.72 -31.22
C GLU A 86 31.87 14.79 -30.31
N VAL A 87 30.67 14.93 -30.88
CA VAL A 87 29.41 14.97 -30.12
C VAL A 87 29.05 13.56 -29.64
N ARG A 88 29.15 12.54 -30.50
CA ARG A 88 28.94 11.14 -30.09
C ARG A 88 29.89 10.72 -28.96
N ARG A 89 31.16 11.13 -29.01
CA ARG A 89 32.11 10.90 -27.89
C ARG A 89 31.63 11.54 -26.58
N ARG A 90 31.03 12.73 -26.62
CA ARG A 90 30.45 13.37 -25.43
C ARG A 90 29.24 12.58 -24.93
N VAL A 91 28.36 12.13 -25.81
CA VAL A 91 27.20 11.28 -25.45
C VAL A 91 27.67 9.97 -24.80
N GLU A 92 28.67 9.28 -25.36
CA GLU A 92 29.25 8.09 -24.74
C GLU A 92 29.91 8.40 -23.38
N GLY A 93 30.53 9.56 -23.24
CA GLY A 93 31.01 10.05 -21.94
C GLY A 93 29.89 10.25 -20.92
N LEU A 94 28.75 10.82 -21.33
CA LEU A 94 27.57 11.00 -20.48
C LEU A 94 26.95 9.65 -20.09
N LYS A 95 26.88 8.68 -21.01
CA LYS A 95 26.45 7.31 -20.68
C LYS A 95 27.35 6.68 -19.62
N GLY A 96 28.67 6.87 -19.72
CA GLY A 96 29.62 6.43 -18.70
C GLY A 96 29.35 7.04 -17.32
N LEU A 97 29.06 8.35 -17.26
CA LEU A 97 28.65 9.01 -16.01
C LEU A 97 27.33 8.45 -15.46
N ASN A 98 26.38 8.12 -16.34
CA ASN A 98 25.11 7.52 -15.95
C ASN A 98 25.31 6.14 -15.29
N VAL A 99 26.25 5.34 -15.78
CA VAL A 99 26.61 4.06 -15.15
C VAL A 99 27.15 4.27 -13.74
N ASP A 100 27.95 5.32 -13.51
CA ASP A 100 28.45 5.61 -12.16
C ASP A 100 27.34 6.18 -11.25
N HIS A 101 26.37 6.91 -11.80
CA HIS A 101 25.16 7.33 -11.08
C HIS A 101 24.32 6.14 -10.62
N GLN A 102 24.03 5.19 -11.52
CA GLN A 102 23.28 3.96 -11.20
C GLN A 102 23.94 3.12 -10.09
N LYS A 103 25.28 3.10 -10.02
CA LYS A 103 25.99 2.44 -8.90
C LYS A 103 25.74 3.12 -7.57
N LEU A 104 25.62 4.46 -7.56
CA LEU A 104 25.31 5.21 -6.35
C LEU A 104 23.84 5.03 -5.96
N GLU A 105 22.93 4.99 -6.92
CA GLU A 105 21.51 4.67 -6.69
C GLU A 105 21.35 3.26 -6.09
N ALA A 106 22.07 2.27 -6.61
CA ALA A 106 22.11 0.95 -6.00
C ALA A 106 22.60 0.99 -4.54
N GLN A 107 23.67 1.73 -4.25
CA GLN A 107 24.12 1.89 -2.86
C GLN A 107 23.06 2.55 -1.97
N PHE A 108 22.36 3.56 -2.47
CA PHE A 108 21.27 4.23 -1.77
C PHE A 108 20.14 3.26 -1.42
N GLN A 109 19.68 2.44 -2.37
CA GLN A 109 18.65 1.44 -2.12
C GLN A 109 19.09 0.38 -1.10
N HIS A 110 20.34 -0.06 -1.17
CA HIS A 110 20.89 -0.97 -0.16
C HIS A 110 20.90 -0.34 1.25
N GLU A 111 21.17 0.96 1.37
CA GLU A 111 21.09 1.67 2.65
C GLU A 111 19.65 1.82 3.16
N ILE A 112 18.68 2.07 2.27
CA ILE A 112 17.25 2.06 2.62
C ILE A 112 16.85 0.69 3.16
N LEU A 113 17.16 -0.40 2.45
CA LEU A 113 16.81 -1.74 2.90
C LEU A 113 17.48 -2.10 4.24
N ALA A 114 18.72 -1.65 4.46
CA ALA A 114 19.39 -1.81 5.75
C ALA A 114 18.69 -1.03 6.88
N LEU A 115 18.16 0.15 6.56
CA LEU A 115 17.38 0.96 7.49
C LEU A 115 16.03 0.31 7.81
N GLU A 116 15.30 -0.17 6.80
CA GLU A 116 14.05 -0.91 6.96
C GLU A 116 14.26 -2.12 7.88
N LYS A 117 15.30 -2.93 7.64
CA LYS A 117 15.67 -4.07 8.50
C LYS A 117 15.92 -3.65 9.95
N LYS A 118 16.62 -2.55 10.16
CA LYS A 118 16.85 -2.01 11.50
C LYS A 118 15.53 -1.64 12.18
N PHE A 119 14.65 -0.92 11.50
CA PHE A 119 13.37 -0.50 12.08
C PHE A 119 12.40 -1.66 12.26
N ALA A 120 12.41 -2.67 11.40
CA ALA A 120 11.66 -3.91 11.60
C ALA A 120 11.99 -4.56 12.95
N SER A 121 13.26 -4.55 13.37
CA SER A 121 13.65 -5.05 14.69
C SER A 121 13.14 -4.20 15.85
N LEU A 122 12.94 -2.89 15.64
CA LEU A 122 12.39 -1.96 16.63
C LEU A 122 10.86 -2.05 16.72
N TYR A 123 10.18 -2.36 15.61
CA TYR A 123 8.73 -2.58 15.58
C TYR A 123 8.33 -3.97 16.10
N ALA A 124 9.21 -4.98 15.99
CA ALA A 124 8.90 -6.35 16.39
C ALA A 124 8.33 -6.49 17.83
N PRO A 125 8.84 -5.80 18.87
CA PRO A 125 8.22 -5.83 20.20
C PRO A 125 6.79 -5.28 20.22
N LEU A 126 6.48 -4.23 19.46
CA LEU A 126 5.13 -3.65 19.37
C LEU A 126 4.17 -4.61 18.67
N TYR A 127 4.59 -5.23 17.56
CA TYR A 127 3.77 -6.23 16.87
C TYR A 127 3.56 -7.49 17.70
N ASN A 128 4.56 -7.92 18.48
CA ASN A 128 4.38 -9.00 19.44
C ASN A 128 3.40 -8.63 20.55
N ARG A 129 3.43 -7.38 21.05
CA ARG A 129 2.46 -6.88 22.03
C ARG A 129 1.04 -6.85 21.46
N ARG A 130 0.85 -6.33 20.23
CA ARG A 130 -0.44 -6.39 19.50
C ARG A 130 -0.95 -7.82 19.41
N LYS A 131 -0.11 -8.76 18.99
CA LYS A 131 -0.47 -10.17 18.87
C LYS A 131 -0.98 -10.75 20.19
N GLN A 132 -0.31 -10.46 21.32
CA GLN A 132 -0.73 -10.94 22.64
C GLN A 132 -2.14 -10.46 22.99
N ILE A 133 -2.44 -9.18 22.73
CA ILE A 133 -3.75 -8.57 22.97
C ILE A 133 -4.80 -9.18 22.03
N VAL A 134 -4.52 -9.26 20.73
CA VAL A 134 -5.43 -9.82 19.72
C VAL A 134 -5.79 -11.28 20.05
N LEU A 135 -4.86 -12.08 20.58
CA LEU A 135 -5.13 -13.47 20.98
C LEU A 135 -5.71 -13.62 22.38
N GLY A 136 -5.81 -12.52 23.15
CA GLY A 136 -6.21 -12.55 24.56
C GLY A 136 -5.26 -13.38 25.43
N GLU A 137 -3.97 -13.38 25.09
CA GLU A 137 -2.91 -13.97 25.93
C GLU A 137 -2.56 -13.05 27.10
N ASP A 138 -2.68 -11.74 26.89
CA ASP A 138 -2.49 -10.70 27.90
C ASP A 138 -3.42 -9.52 27.62
N GLU A 139 -3.84 -8.83 28.68
CA GLU A 139 -4.76 -7.70 28.56
C GLU A 139 -4.02 -6.37 28.36
N PRO A 140 -4.64 -5.37 27.70
CA PRO A 140 -4.10 -4.03 27.63
C PRO A 140 -3.89 -3.42 29.02
N THR A 141 -2.81 -2.66 29.18
CA THR A 141 -2.58 -1.86 30.37
C THR A 141 -3.43 -0.59 30.34
N ALA A 142 -3.72 -0.01 31.52
CA ALA A 142 -4.45 1.26 31.59
C ALA A 142 -3.76 2.37 30.76
N GLU A 143 -2.43 2.44 30.78
CA GLU A 143 -1.67 3.41 29.97
C GLU A 143 -1.82 3.18 28.46
N GLU A 144 -1.87 1.93 28.00
CA GLU A 144 -2.10 1.63 26.57
C GLU A 144 -3.50 2.05 26.13
N VAL A 145 -4.51 1.86 26.98
CA VAL A 145 -5.89 2.28 26.69
C VAL A 145 -6.03 3.80 26.72
N GLU A 146 -5.47 4.47 27.73
CA GLU A 146 -5.46 5.93 27.82
C GLU A 146 -4.78 6.59 26.61
N HIS A 147 -3.67 6.01 26.11
CA HIS A 147 -3.04 6.50 24.89
C HIS A 147 -3.91 6.30 23.65
N GLY A 148 -4.65 5.20 23.55
CA GLY A 148 -5.59 4.96 22.45
C GLY A 148 -6.75 5.96 22.46
N GLU A 149 -7.40 6.13 23.60
CA GLU A 149 -8.52 7.07 23.79
C GLU A 149 -8.12 8.54 23.53
N ALA A 150 -6.85 8.89 23.75
CA ALA A 150 -6.35 10.23 23.46
C ALA A 150 -6.26 10.52 21.95
N VAL A 151 -6.02 9.50 21.11
CA VAL A 151 -5.97 9.65 19.65
C VAL A 151 -7.37 9.91 19.10
N ASP A 152 -8.36 9.13 19.54
CA ASP A 152 -9.74 9.28 19.05
C ASP A 152 -10.31 10.67 19.39
N LYS A 153 -9.99 11.23 20.56
CA LYS A 153 -10.41 12.59 20.96
C LYS A 153 -9.78 13.73 20.18
N ASP A 154 -8.59 13.51 19.62
CA ASP A 154 -7.94 14.51 18.78
C ASP A 154 -8.48 14.46 17.33
N GLU A 155 -9.18 13.38 16.94
CA GLU A 155 -9.73 13.14 15.61
C GLU A 155 -11.23 13.47 15.51
N ASP A 156 -12.01 13.18 16.56
CA ASP A 156 -13.45 13.44 16.61
C ASP A 156 -13.73 14.76 17.38
N ASP A 157 -14.17 15.82 16.66
CA ASP A 157 -14.55 17.14 17.24
C ASP A 157 -15.86 17.08 18.09
N GLU A 158 -16.44 15.89 18.28
CA GLU A 158 -17.59 15.66 19.14
C GLU A 158 -17.13 15.34 20.57
N ASP A 159 -17.54 16.17 21.53
CA ASP A 159 -17.39 15.93 22.98
C ASP A 159 -18.21 14.68 23.40
N ASP A 160 -17.77 13.49 23.02
CA ASP A 160 -18.41 12.26 23.46
C ASP A 160 -17.91 11.97 24.90
N ASP A 161 -18.80 12.20 25.87
CA ASP A 161 -18.63 11.93 27.30
C ASP A 161 -18.56 10.39 27.58
N GLU A 162 -17.88 9.61 26.74
CA GLU A 162 -17.67 8.20 26.97
C GLU A 162 -16.73 7.98 28.16
N ALA A 163 -17.17 7.10 29.06
CA ALA A 163 -16.39 6.74 30.23
C ALA A 163 -15.16 5.93 29.80
N SER A 164 -13.96 6.40 30.18
CA SER A 164 -12.70 5.72 29.89
C SER A 164 -12.73 4.24 30.24
N LEU A 165 -12.28 3.42 29.30
CA LEU A 165 -12.14 1.97 29.38
C LEU A 165 -10.85 1.54 30.10
N ALA A 166 -9.94 2.47 30.41
CA ALA A 166 -8.63 2.18 31.00
C ALA A 166 -8.67 1.44 32.35
N HIS A 167 -9.80 1.53 33.06
CA HIS A 167 -10.03 0.83 34.33
C HIS A 167 -11.18 -0.18 34.28
N LEU A 168 -11.68 -0.50 33.09
CA LEU A 168 -12.71 -1.50 32.91
C LEU A 168 -12.14 -2.89 33.22
N SER A 169 -12.76 -3.60 34.17
CA SER A 169 -12.44 -5.00 34.40
C SER A 169 -13.12 -5.87 33.36
N ILE A 170 -12.36 -6.65 32.60
CA ILE A 170 -12.91 -7.59 31.62
C ILE A 170 -13.63 -8.73 32.36
N SER A 171 -14.91 -8.92 32.01
CA SER A 171 -15.75 -9.97 32.58
C SER A 171 -15.22 -11.36 32.20
N THR A 172 -15.40 -12.36 33.07
CA THR A 172 -15.04 -13.75 32.76
C THR A 172 -15.84 -14.35 31.61
N ASP A 173 -16.99 -13.76 31.27
CA ASP A 173 -17.85 -14.17 30.15
C ASP A 173 -17.52 -13.43 28.85
N ALA A 174 -16.55 -12.50 28.86
CA ALA A 174 -16.12 -11.78 27.66
C ALA A 174 -15.42 -12.73 26.66
N PRO A 175 -15.55 -12.47 25.34
CA PRO A 175 -14.80 -13.23 24.35
C PRO A 175 -13.29 -13.05 24.58
N LYS A 176 -12.53 -14.11 24.32
CA LYS A 176 -11.08 -14.08 24.48
C LYS A 176 -10.44 -13.34 23.29
N GLY A 177 -9.65 -12.30 23.59
CA GLY A 177 -8.95 -11.52 22.57
C GLY A 177 -9.91 -10.76 21.65
N ILE A 178 -9.46 -10.51 20.42
CA ILE A 178 -10.22 -9.79 19.39
C ILE A 178 -10.55 -10.79 18.27
N PRO A 179 -11.79 -11.33 18.22
CA PRO A 179 -12.19 -12.28 17.19
C PRO A 179 -12.07 -11.69 15.78
N GLU A 180 -11.66 -12.52 14.83
CA GLU A 180 -11.61 -12.19 13.40
C GLU A 180 -10.76 -10.95 13.04
N PHE A 181 -9.87 -10.48 13.94
CA PHE A 181 -9.08 -9.26 13.76
C PHE A 181 -8.44 -9.12 12.37
N TRP A 182 -7.67 -10.13 11.95
CA TRP A 182 -7.01 -10.09 10.64
C TRP A 182 -7.96 -10.29 9.47
N LEU A 183 -9.02 -11.07 9.62
CA LEU A 183 -10.03 -11.21 8.56
C LEU A 183 -10.70 -9.87 8.30
N THR A 184 -11.13 -9.17 9.35
CA THR A 184 -11.75 -7.84 9.25
C THR A 184 -10.76 -6.83 8.65
N ALA A 185 -9.52 -6.78 9.14
CA ALA A 185 -8.51 -5.87 8.61
C ALA A 185 -8.22 -6.11 7.11
N LEU A 186 -8.08 -7.37 6.68
CA LEU A 186 -7.85 -7.71 5.26
C LEU A 186 -9.09 -7.42 4.40
N ARG A 187 -10.30 -7.56 4.94
CA ARG A 187 -11.57 -7.24 4.25
C ARG A 187 -11.77 -5.74 4.02
N ASN A 188 -11.23 -4.91 4.90
CA ASN A 188 -11.33 -3.46 4.77
C ASN A 188 -10.27 -2.87 3.83
N HIS A 189 -9.31 -3.65 3.33
CA HIS A 189 -8.39 -3.21 2.30
C HIS A 189 -9.01 -3.43 0.90
N VAL A 190 -9.06 -2.39 0.08
CA VAL A 190 -9.79 -2.40 -1.22
C VAL A 190 -9.42 -3.61 -2.09
N ALA A 191 -8.15 -3.77 -2.45
CA ALA A 191 -7.74 -4.84 -3.37
C ALA A 191 -7.86 -6.27 -2.77
N LEU A 192 -7.73 -6.40 -1.45
CA LEU A 192 -7.81 -7.72 -0.80
C LEU A 192 -9.26 -8.15 -0.61
N SER A 193 -10.16 -7.20 -0.39
CA SER A 193 -11.59 -7.44 -0.26
C SER A 193 -12.16 -8.15 -1.50
N GLU A 194 -11.67 -7.80 -2.69
CA GLU A 194 -12.05 -8.39 -3.98
C GLU A 194 -11.52 -9.82 -4.16
N LEU A 195 -10.34 -10.11 -3.60
CA LEU A 195 -9.73 -11.44 -3.65
C LEU A 195 -10.29 -12.42 -2.63
N ILE A 196 -10.80 -11.91 -1.50
CA ILE A 196 -11.37 -12.73 -0.43
C ILE A 196 -12.80 -13.12 -0.79
N THR A 197 -13.01 -14.40 -1.09
CA THR A 197 -14.35 -14.95 -1.30
C THR A 197 -15.00 -15.38 0.03
N GLU A 198 -16.32 -15.54 0.05
CA GLU A 198 -17.06 -16.06 1.22
C GLU A 198 -16.52 -17.43 1.70
N ARG A 199 -16.00 -18.25 0.78
CA ARG A 199 -15.42 -19.55 1.11
C ARG A 199 -14.09 -19.40 1.85
N ASP A 200 -13.32 -18.35 1.53
CA ASP A 200 -12.01 -18.09 2.12
C ASP A 200 -12.11 -17.58 3.55
N GLU A 201 -13.17 -16.84 3.87
CA GLU A 201 -13.41 -16.35 5.23
C GLU A 201 -13.37 -17.47 6.27
N GLY A 202 -13.92 -18.65 5.94
CA GLY A 202 -13.91 -19.80 6.84
C GLY A 202 -12.51 -20.16 7.32
N ALA A 203 -11.51 -20.11 6.43
CA ALA A 203 -10.12 -20.37 6.78
C ALA A 203 -9.45 -19.13 7.39
N LEU A 204 -9.76 -17.93 6.89
CA LEU A 204 -9.19 -16.67 7.38
C LEU A 204 -9.64 -16.29 8.80
N ARG A 205 -10.78 -16.79 9.28
CA ARG A 205 -11.17 -16.70 10.71
C ARG A 205 -10.12 -17.30 11.65
N HIS A 206 -9.32 -18.24 11.17
CA HIS A 206 -8.25 -18.87 11.94
C HIS A 206 -6.89 -18.17 11.77
N LEU A 207 -6.83 -17.05 11.05
CA LEU A 207 -5.61 -16.25 10.90
C LEU A 207 -5.34 -15.48 12.20
N THR A 208 -4.25 -15.82 12.85
CA THR A 208 -3.86 -15.30 14.17
C THR A 208 -2.86 -14.15 14.11
N ASP A 209 -2.03 -14.13 13.07
CA ASP A 209 -0.94 -13.15 12.94
C ASP A 209 -0.48 -13.06 11.48
N VAL A 210 -0.12 -11.85 11.04
CA VAL A 210 0.56 -11.63 9.75
C VAL A 210 1.87 -10.90 10.04
N ARG A 211 2.99 -11.50 9.65
CA ARG A 211 4.34 -11.00 9.97
C ARG A 211 5.14 -10.68 8.74
N LEU A 212 5.90 -9.60 8.82
CA LEU A 212 6.92 -9.23 7.85
C LEU A 212 8.31 -9.67 8.34
N ARG A 213 9.07 -10.31 7.46
CA ARG A 213 10.50 -10.61 7.67
C ARG A 213 11.28 -10.23 6.43
N TYR A 214 12.41 -9.56 6.61
CA TYR A 214 13.32 -9.31 5.49
C TYR A 214 14.28 -10.49 5.32
N LEU A 215 14.63 -10.80 4.08
CA LEU A 215 15.61 -11.85 3.79
C LEU A 215 17.01 -11.36 4.18
N ASP A 216 17.69 -12.12 5.02
CA ASP A 216 19.07 -11.84 5.40
C ASP A 216 20.04 -12.48 4.41
N ALA A 217 21.00 -11.70 3.94
CA ALA A 217 22.05 -12.14 3.00
C ALA A 217 23.03 -13.19 3.60
N SER A 218 22.72 -13.80 4.76
CA SER A 218 23.72 -14.47 5.61
C SER A 218 23.53 -15.98 5.83
N SER A 219 22.56 -16.66 5.22
CA SER A 219 22.52 -18.12 5.24
C SER A 219 22.52 -18.72 3.83
N GLU A 220 23.66 -19.28 3.45
CA GLU A 220 23.83 -20.22 2.33
C GLU A 220 23.55 -19.66 0.92
N ALA A 221 24.06 -18.46 0.65
CA ALA A 221 24.00 -17.87 -0.68
C ALA A 221 24.67 -18.74 -1.76
N VAL A 222 23.88 -19.23 -2.71
CA VAL A 222 24.36 -19.71 -4.01
C VAL A 222 24.70 -18.48 -4.87
N PRO A 223 25.89 -18.41 -5.48
CA PRO A 223 26.21 -17.32 -6.40
C PRO A 223 25.20 -17.24 -7.55
N GLY A 224 24.55 -16.09 -7.73
CA GLY A 224 23.59 -15.85 -8.83
C GLY A 224 22.10 -15.98 -8.49
N GLN A 225 21.72 -16.05 -7.21
CA GLN A 225 20.33 -15.89 -6.77
C GLN A 225 20.13 -14.55 -6.03
N ALA A 226 18.95 -13.96 -6.20
CA ALA A 226 18.48 -12.79 -5.46
C ALA A 226 18.64 -12.99 -3.94
N GLN A 227 19.46 -12.15 -3.31
CA GLN A 227 19.81 -12.23 -1.87
C GLN A 227 19.00 -11.26 -1.00
N GLN A 228 18.11 -10.51 -1.62
CA GLN A 228 17.32 -9.46 -0.99
C GLN A 228 15.86 -9.65 -1.34
N GLY A 229 15.01 -9.21 -0.43
CA GLY A 229 13.59 -9.46 -0.51
C GLY A 229 12.95 -9.43 0.86
N PHE A 230 11.67 -9.73 0.89
CA PHE A 230 10.92 -9.87 2.11
C PHE A 230 9.97 -11.06 2.03
N GLN A 231 9.54 -11.52 3.19
CA GLN A 231 8.67 -12.65 3.38
C GLN A 231 7.53 -12.25 4.30
N LEU A 232 6.32 -12.56 3.86
CA LEU A 232 5.09 -12.44 4.61
C LEU A 232 4.73 -13.82 5.18
N ASP A 233 4.55 -13.90 6.50
CA ASP A 233 4.10 -15.10 7.19
C ASP A 233 2.67 -14.92 7.69
N PHE A 234 1.76 -15.75 7.19
CA PHE A 234 0.39 -15.85 7.66
C PHE A 234 0.29 -17.01 8.64
N VAL A 235 0.12 -16.70 9.92
CA VAL A 235 0.11 -17.68 11.01
C VAL A 235 -1.33 -18.08 11.32
N PHE A 236 -1.66 -19.34 11.13
CA PHE A 236 -2.98 -19.89 11.37
C PHE A 236 -3.02 -20.72 12.66
N ASP A 237 -4.17 -20.73 13.31
CA ASP A 237 -4.46 -21.69 14.37
C ASP A 237 -4.70 -23.09 13.78
N ALA A 238 -3.60 -23.81 13.55
CA ALA A 238 -3.63 -25.15 12.97
C ALA A 238 -4.41 -26.19 13.81
N ALA A 239 -4.65 -25.94 15.10
CA ALA A 239 -5.41 -26.86 15.94
C ALA A 239 -6.92 -26.79 15.65
N HIS A 240 -7.41 -25.61 15.25
CA HIS A 240 -8.84 -25.36 15.00
C HIS A 240 -9.16 -25.18 13.51
N ASN A 241 -8.17 -24.96 12.66
CA ASN A 241 -8.36 -24.82 11.22
C ASN A 241 -8.66 -26.18 10.57
N GLU A 242 -9.87 -26.32 9.99
CA GLU A 242 -10.32 -27.54 9.33
C GLU A 242 -9.90 -27.64 7.84
N PHE A 243 -9.39 -26.55 7.25
CA PHE A 243 -9.17 -26.44 5.80
C PHE A 243 -7.81 -27.01 5.38
N PHE A 244 -6.75 -26.73 6.13
CA PHE A 244 -5.39 -27.19 5.83
C PHE A 244 -4.55 -27.38 7.11
N SER A 245 -3.49 -28.21 7.03
CA SER A 245 -2.62 -28.53 8.18
C SER A 245 -1.50 -27.53 8.43
N ASN A 246 -1.21 -26.62 7.49
CA ASN A 246 -0.14 -25.63 7.65
C ASN A 246 -0.42 -24.70 8.83
N ALA A 247 0.52 -24.59 9.76
CA ALA A 247 0.49 -23.58 10.82
C ALA A 247 0.92 -22.19 10.32
N VAL A 248 1.75 -22.14 9.28
CA VAL A 248 2.20 -20.90 8.66
C VAL A 248 2.17 -21.08 7.14
N LEU A 249 1.53 -20.14 6.45
CA LEU A 249 1.65 -19.98 5.00
C LEU A 249 2.56 -18.79 4.73
N THR A 250 3.61 -19.00 3.94
CA THR A 250 4.59 -17.97 3.63
C THR A 250 4.49 -17.54 2.17
N LYS A 251 4.70 -16.26 1.93
CA LYS A 251 4.88 -15.66 0.61
C LYS A 251 6.16 -14.85 0.62
N THR A 252 7.07 -15.14 -0.29
CA THR A 252 8.40 -14.53 -0.34
C THR A 252 8.56 -13.82 -1.67
N TYR A 253 8.99 -12.56 -1.63
CA TYR A 253 9.30 -11.75 -2.79
C TYR A 253 10.80 -11.53 -2.85
N PHE A 254 11.38 -11.75 -4.03
CA PHE A 254 12.81 -11.60 -4.27
C PHE A 254 13.07 -10.38 -5.15
N TYR A 255 14.07 -9.60 -4.79
CA TYR A 255 14.53 -8.45 -5.57
C TYR A 255 15.70 -8.82 -6.47
N GLN A 256 15.75 -8.24 -7.66
CA GLN A 256 16.91 -8.32 -8.55
C GLN A 256 18.12 -7.61 -7.91
N ASP A 257 19.33 -8.05 -8.28
CA ASP A 257 20.59 -7.44 -7.80
C ASP A 257 20.87 -6.07 -8.44
N GLN A 258 20.20 -5.75 -9.55
CA GLN A 258 20.31 -4.47 -10.23
C GLN A 258 19.09 -3.60 -9.93
N VAL A 259 19.33 -2.34 -9.61
CA VAL A 259 18.26 -1.34 -9.53
C VAL A 259 17.65 -1.10 -10.92
N GLY A 260 16.34 -0.86 -10.93
CA GLY A 260 15.59 -0.57 -12.13
C GLY A 260 15.98 0.76 -12.74
N PHE A 261 15.40 1.06 -13.91
CA PHE A 261 15.64 2.34 -14.59
C PHE A 261 15.24 3.56 -13.73
N SER A 262 14.23 3.44 -12.87
CA SER A 262 13.78 4.48 -11.93
C SER A 262 14.68 4.63 -10.70
N GLY A 263 15.65 3.72 -10.50
CA GLY A 263 16.49 3.67 -9.31
C GLY A 263 15.89 2.85 -8.15
N ASP A 264 14.72 2.22 -8.33
CA ASP A 264 14.06 1.38 -7.33
C ASP A 264 14.49 -0.09 -7.41
N LEU A 265 14.22 -0.85 -6.34
CA LEU A 265 14.40 -2.31 -6.35
C LEU A 265 13.35 -2.94 -7.28
N VAL A 266 13.80 -3.81 -8.18
CA VAL A 266 12.91 -4.51 -9.12
C VAL A 266 12.64 -5.92 -8.61
N TYR A 267 11.39 -6.36 -8.71
CA TYR A 267 11.03 -7.75 -8.39
C TYR A 267 11.63 -8.73 -9.41
N ASP A 268 12.20 -9.82 -8.92
CA ASP A 268 12.71 -10.94 -9.73
C ASP A 268 11.61 -12.00 -9.91
N HIS A 269 11.14 -12.57 -8.80
CA HIS A 269 10.03 -13.50 -8.74
C HIS A 269 9.44 -13.55 -7.33
N ALA A 270 8.30 -14.22 -7.21
CA ALA A 270 7.71 -14.57 -5.93
C ALA A 270 7.62 -16.09 -5.74
N GLU A 271 7.79 -16.54 -4.49
CA GLU A 271 7.59 -17.93 -4.08
C GLU A 271 6.51 -18.00 -3.00
N GLY A 272 5.55 -18.90 -3.16
CA GLY A 272 4.49 -19.14 -2.19
C GLY A 272 4.59 -20.53 -1.56
N THR A 273 3.90 -20.70 -0.43
CA THR A 273 3.81 -22.00 0.26
C THR A 273 2.77 -22.90 -0.38
N GLN A 274 3.13 -24.15 -0.64
CA GLN A 274 2.16 -25.17 -1.01
C GLN A 274 1.23 -25.48 0.17
N ILE A 275 -0.07 -25.26 -0.03
CA ILE A 275 -1.10 -25.49 0.98
C ILE A 275 -1.44 -26.99 1.05
N GLU A 276 -1.35 -27.55 2.25
CA GLU A 276 -1.69 -28.93 2.59
C GLU A 276 -3.17 -29.04 2.97
N TRP A 277 -4.04 -28.95 1.96
CA TRP A 277 -5.49 -29.08 2.15
C TRP A 277 -5.87 -30.42 2.79
N THR A 278 -6.75 -30.39 3.80
CA THR A 278 -7.20 -31.60 4.52
C THR A 278 -8.00 -32.56 3.64
N SER A 279 -8.70 -32.02 2.62
CA SER A 279 -9.48 -32.80 1.67
C SER A 279 -9.65 -32.05 0.34
N PRO A 280 -9.99 -32.75 -0.76
CA PRO A 280 -10.34 -32.09 -2.02
C PRO A 280 -11.57 -31.18 -1.94
N ASP A 281 -12.46 -31.40 -0.96
CA ASP A 281 -13.68 -30.61 -0.78
C ASP A 281 -13.43 -29.33 0.06
N THR A 282 -12.39 -29.33 0.89
CA THR A 282 -11.91 -28.16 1.67
C THR A 282 -10.89 -27.33 0.92
N ASN A 283 -10.43 -27.80 -0.25
CA ASN A 283 -9.59 -27.01 -1.13
C ASN A 283 -10.37 -25.78 -1.63
N LEU A 284 -9.90 -24.59 -1.26
CA LEU A 284 -10.57 -23.33 -1.59
C LEU A 284 -10.20 -22.84 -2.99
N THR A 285 -9.00 -23.16 -3.47
CA THR A 285 -8.51 -22.77 -4.81
C THR A 285 -9.09 -23.62 -5.94
N HIS A 286 -9.80 -24.70 -5.61
CA HIS A 286 -10.46 -25.56 -6.59
C HIS A 286 -11.91 -25.85 -6.20
N ARG A 287 -12.76 -26.01 -7.20
CA ARG A 287 -14.15 -26.47 -7.03
C ARG A 287 -14.34 -27.85 -7.63
N LEU A 288 -15.03 -28.72 -6.89
CA LEU A 288 -15.34 -30.07 -7.31
C LEU A 288 -16.58 -30.09 -8.23
N GLU A 289 -16.36 -30.13 -9.54
CA GLU A 289 -17.43 -30.33 -10.51
C GLU A 289 -17.71 -31.82 -10.73
N THR A 290 -18.97 -32.21 -10.56
CA THR A 290 -19.40 -33.60 -10.75
C THR A 290 -20.14 -33.77 -12.07
N LYS A 291 -19.52 -34.41 -13.07
CA LYS A 291 -20.17 -34.73 -14.35
C LYS A 291 -20.55 -36.20 -14.42
N LYS A 292 -21.84 -36.47 -14.67
CA LYS A 292 -22.33 -37.83 -14.97
C LYS A 292 -21.97 -38.17 -16.42
N GLN A 293 -21.08 -39.14 -16.59
CA GLN A 293 -20.73 -39.69 -17.89
C GLN A 293 -21.53 -40.98 -18.12
N ARG A 294 -22.20 -41.07 -19.26
CA ARG A 294 -22.89 -42.30 -19.69
C ARG A 294 -22.08 -42.97 -20.77
N ASN A 295 -21.69 -44.21 -20.55
CA ASN A 295 -21.03 -45.01 -21.58
C ASN A 295 -22.04 -45.31 -22.70
N LYS A 296 -21.73 -44.85 -23.92
CA LYS A 296 -22.60 -45.00 -25.10
C LYS A 296 -22.87 -46.46 -25.46
N ASN A 297 -21.97 -47.39 -25.11
CA ASN A 297 -22.05 -48.80 -25.48
C ASN A 297 -22.69 -49.67 -24.38
N THR A 298 -22.36 -49.43 -23.11
CA THR A 298 -22.87 -50.25 -21.98
C THR A 298 -24.07 -49.65 -21.28
N ASN A 299 -24.48 -48.42 -21.64
CA ASN A 299 -25.51 -47.63 -20.96
C ASN A 299 -25.26 -47.35 -19.46
N GLU A 300 -24.12 -47.77 -18.92
CA GLU A 300 -23.74 -47.51 -17.53
C GLU A 300 -23.39 -46.04 -17.33
N THR A 301 -23.89 -45.47 -16.23
CA THR A 301 -23.62 -44.11 -15.80
C THR A 301 -22.56 -44.13 -14.71
N ARG A 302 -21.40 -43.50 -14.99
CA ARG A 302 -20.36 -43.24 -13.99
C ARG A 302 -20.33 -41.75 -13.67
N THR A 303 -20.27 -41.44 -12.40
CA THR A 303 -20.07 -40.07 -11.93
C THR A 303 -18.58 -39.77 -11.86
N VAL A 304 -18.10 -38.79 -12.62
CA VAL A 304 -16.69 -38.35 -12.62
C VAL A 304 -16.62 -37.00 -11.92
N LYS A 305 -15.87 -36.94 -10.82
CA LYS A 305 -15.53 -35.70 -10.11
C LYS A 305 -14.28 -35.10 -10.77
N ARG A 306 -14.32 -33.80 -11.12
CA ARG A 306 -13.21 -33.04 -11.70
C ARG A 306 -13.00 -31.79 -10.85
N LEU A 307 -11.77 -31.54 -10.42
CA LEU A 307 -11.38 -30.28 -9.79
C LEU A 307 -11.17 -29.24 -10.88
N VAL A 308 -11.79 -28.07 -10.74
CA VAL A 308 -11.63 -26.92 -11.62
C VAL A 308 -11.07 -25.77 -10.79
N PRO A 309 -9.98 -25.10 -11.21
CA PRO A 309 -9.46 -23.92 -10.53
C PRO A 309 -10.54 -22.85 -10.36
N THR A 310 -10.54 -22.18 -9.21
CA THR A 310 -11.49 -21.11 -8.89
C THR A 310 -10.79 -19.97 -8.18
N ASP A 311 -11.39 -18.78 -8.29
CA ASP A 311 -10.93 -17.61 -7.58
C ASP A 311 -11.03 -17.84 -6.08
N SER A 312 -9.95 -17.50 -5.40
CA SER A 312 -9.75 -17.69 -3.96
C SER A 312 -8.54 -16.86 -3.56
N PHE A 313 -8.62 -16.21 -2.40
CA PHE A 313 -7.49 -15.51 -1.79
C PHE A 313 -6.25 -16.40 -1.70
N PHE A 314 -6.42 -17.70 -1.45
CA PHE A 314 -5.32 -18.65 -1.27
C PHE A 314 -4.52 -18.93 -2.55
N ASN A 315 -4.98 -18.47 -3.72
CA ASN A 315 -4.16 -18.43 -4.93
C ASN A 315 -2.94 -17.51 -4.79
N PHE A 316 -2.97 -16.54 -3.85
CA PHE A 316 -1.84 -15.68 -3.49
C PHE A 316 -0.59 -16.47 -3.09
N PHE A 317 -0.75 -17.68 -2.53
CA PHE A 317 0.36 -18.58 -2.18
C PHE A 317 0.82 -19.47 -3.34
N SER A 318 0.28 -19.27 -4.53
CA SER A 318 0.68 -19.93 -5.79
C SER A 318 0.92 -18.85 -6.85
N PRO A 319 1.95 -18.00 -6.67
CA PRO A 319 2.16 -16.83 -7.51
C PRO A 319 2.38 -17.22 -8.98
N PRO A 320 2.00 -16.34 -9.93
CA PRO A 320 2.38 -16.53 -11.33
C PRO A 320 3.90 -16.53 -11.47
N ARG A 321 4.42 -17.24 -12.49
CA ARG A 321 5.86 -17.27 -12.77
C ARG A 321 6.18 -16.27 -13.88
N PRO A 322 7.24 -15.45 -13.74
CA PRO A 322 7.70 -14.61 -14.83
C PRO A 322 7.96 -15.45 -16.10
N PRO A 323 7.54 -14.98 -17.28
CA PRO A 323 7.82 -15.67 -18.53
C PRO A 323 9.32 -15.71 -18.80
N THR A 324 9.82 -16.83 -19.31
CA THR A 324 11.22 -16.96 -19.74
C THR A 324 11.32 -16.80 -21.25
N GLU A 325 12.50 -16.43 -21.77
CA GLU A 325 12.74 -16.33 -23.23
C GLU A 325 12.45 -17.64 -24.01
N ALA A 326 12.31 -18.77 -23.31
CA ALA A 326 12.00 -20.08 -23.88
C ALA A 326 10.50 -20.38 -23.94
N ASP A 327 9.66 -19.58 -23.28
CA ASP A 327 8.22 -19.78 -23.25
C ASP A 327 7.60 -19.14 -24.50
N ASP A 328 7.03 -19.98 -25.38
CA ASP A 328 6.31 -19.56 -26.60
C ASP A 328 4.87 -19.17 -26.20
N VAL A 329 4.75 -18.07 -25.45
CA VAL A 329 3.49 -17.49 -24.98
C VAL A 329 3.02 -16.47 -26.02
N ASP A 330 1.73 -16.47 -26.36
CA ASP A 330 1.19 -15.44 -27.24
C ASP A 330 1.06 -14.09 -26.51
N ASP A 331 0.95 -13.00 -27.26
CA ASP A 331 0.95 -11.63 -26.70
C ASP A 331 -0.22 -11.41 -25.73
N GLU A 332 -1.40 -12.01 -25.98
CA GLU A 332 -2.59 -11.87 -25.11
C GLU A 332 -2.42 -12.59 -23.77
N ASP A 333 -1.86 -13.81 -23.79
CA ASP A 333 -1.54 -14.56 -22.57
C ASP A 333 -0.39 -13.92 -21.78
N LEU A 334 0.53 -13.21 -22.46
CA LEU A 334 1.61 -12.45 -21.85
C LEU A 334 1.08 -11.23 -21.08
N ASP A 335 0.23 -10.42 -21.71
CA ASP A 335 -0.39 -9.25 -21.07
C ASP A 335 -1.19 -9.68 -19.82
N SER A 336 -1.99 -10.74 -19.92
CA SER A 336 -2.75 -11.26 -18.75
C SER A 336 -1.85 -11.81 -17.65
N LEU A 337 -0.67 -12.34 -17.99
CA LEU A 337 0.29 -12.82 -17.01
C LEU A 337 0.98 -11.66 -16.28
N GLU A 338 1.34 -10.60 -17.01
CA GLU A 338 1.94 -9.38 -16.47
C GLU A 338 0.98 -8.70 -15.48
N GLU A 339 -0.30 -8.50 -15.87
CA GLU A 339 -1.33 -7.94 -14.97
C GLU A 339 -1.46 -8.72 -13.65
N ARG A 340 -1.39 -10.06 -13.71
CA ARG A 340 -1.46 -10.91 -12.51
C ARG A 340 -0.21 -10.82 -11.64
N LEU A 341 0.97 -10.66 -12.25
CA LEU A 341 2.23 -10.46 -11.54
C LEU A 341 2.26 -9.11 -10.84
N GLU A 342 1.85 -8.05 -11.54
CA GLU A 342 1.74 -6.69 -10.99
C GLU A 342 0.79 -6.65 -9.80
N LEU A 343 -0.41 -7.22 -9.95
CA LEU A 343 -1.37 -7.30 -8.85
C LEU A 343 -0.79 -8.08 -7.65
N ASP A 344 -0.09 -9.20 -7.89
CA ASP A 344 0.52 -10.00 -6.83
C ASP A 344 1.62 -9.24 -6.06
N TYR A 345 2.42 -8.43 -6.76
CA TYR A 345 3.43 -7.56 -6.15
C TYR A 345 2.79 -6.41 -5.38
N GLN A 346 1.79 -5.75 -5.95
CA GLN A 346 1.07 -4.66 -5.29
C GLN A 346 0.47 -5.12 -3.96
N ILE A 347 -0.19 -6.28 -3.93
CA ILE A 347 -0.74 -6.84 -2.69
C ILE A 347 0.37 -7.15 -1.68
N GLY A 348 1.52 -7.63 -2.16
CA GLY A 348 2.69 -7.86 -1.31
C GLY A 348 3.17 -6.58 -0.63
N GLU A 349 3.20 -5.47 -1.37
CA GLU A 349 3.56 -4.14 -0.87
C GLU A 349 2.50 -3.58 0.07
N ASP A 350 1.21 -3.69 -0.26
CA ASP A 350 0.12 -3.25 0.61
C ASP A 350 0.14 -3.98 1.95
N LEU A 351 0.41 -5.29 1.95
CA LEU A 351 0.59 -6.05 3.18
C LEU A 351 1.81 -5.57 3.99
N LYS A 352 2.94 -5.34 3.31
CA LYS A 352 4.22 -4.95 3.91
C LYS A 352 4.14 -3.54 4.53
N ASP A 353 3.65 -2.57 3.77
CA ASP A 353 3.82 -1.14 4.05
C ASP A 353 2.53 -0.48 4.56
N ARG A 354 1.35 -1.09 4.36
CA ARG A 354 0.06 -0.55 4.83
C ARG A 354 -0.57 -1.42 5.92
N ILE A 355 -0.94 -2.66 5.60
CA ILE A 355 -1.79 -3.48 6.47
C ILE A 355 -1.05 -3.93 7.73
N ILE A 356 0.18 -4.46 7.62
CA ILE A 356 0.92 -4.91 8.80
C ILE A 356 1.24 -3.74 9.75
N PRO A 357 1.70 -2.57 9.27
CA PRO A 357 1.94 -1.42 10.14
C PRO A 357 0.66 -0.82 10.74
N HIS A 358 -0.43 -0.74 9.97
CA HIS A 358 -1.68 -0.04 10.32
C HIS A 358 -2.86 -0.99 10.56
N ALA A 359 -2.59 -2.22 11.01
CA ALA A 359 -3.62 -3.27 11.11
C ALA A 359 -4.84 -2.88 11.96
N ILE A 360 -4.65 -2.02 12.97
CA ILE A 360 -5.75 -1.53 13.81
C ILE A 360 -6.65 -0.56 13.03
N ASP A 361 -6.08 0.34 12.23
CA ASP A 361 -6.82 1.31 11.41
C ASP A 361 -7.62 0.60 10.31
N PHE A 362 -7.05 -0.46 9.74
CA PHE A 362 -7.79 -1.36 8.84
C PHE A 362 -8.87 -2.14 9.57
N PHE A 363 -8.63 -2.58 10.81
CA PHE A 363 -9.65 -3.29 11.59
C PHE A 363 -10.84 -2.39 11.96
N THR A 364 -10.58 -1.15 12.38
CA THR A 364 -11.61 -0.16 12.75
C THR A 364 -12.28 0.46 11.54
N GLY A 365 -11.66 0.39 10.36
CA GLY A 365 -12.14 1.00 9.13
C GLY A 365 -11.64 2.44 8.93
N LYS A 366 -10.94 3.03 9.91
CA LYS A 366 -10.32 4.37 9.78
C LYS A 366 -9.38 4.48 8.58
N ALA A 367 -8.72 3.37 8.21
CA ALA A 367 -7.86 3.33 7.03
C ALA A 367 -8.59 3.66 5.70
N LEU A 368 -9.90 3.40 5.60
CA LEU A 368 -10.68 3.61 4.38
C LEU A 368 -10.74 5.08 3.95
N GLN A 369 -10.72 6.01 4.91
CA GLN A 369 -10.69 7.45 4.64
C GLN A 369 -9.41 7.85 3.88
N TYR A 370 -8.31 7.14 4.13
CA TYR A 370 -7.03 7.38 3.46
C TYR A 370 -6.91 6.61 2.13
N GLU A 371 -7.65 5.50 1.96
CA GLU A 371 -7.67 4.74 0.71
C GLU A 371 -8.58 5.39 -0.35
N ASN A 372 -9.72 5.96 0.05
CA ASN A 372 -10.70 6.58 -0.85
C ASN A 372 -11.05 8.01 -0.40
N PRO A 373 -10.11 8.97 -0.40
CA PRO A 373 -10.39 10.33 0.07
C PRO A 373 -11.54 11.00 -0.70
N ASP A 374 -11.68 10.70 -1.99
CA ASP A 374 -12.70 11.30 -2.86
C ASP A 374 -14.15 10.82 -2.56
N GLU A 375 -14.34 9.68 -1.88
CA GLU A 375 -15.70 9.18 -1.53
C GLU A 375 -16.21 9.73 -0.19
N TRP A 376 -15.33 10.27 0.66
CA TRP A 376 -15.64 10.72 2.02
C TRP A 376 -15.59 12.25 2.17
N ASP A 377 -15.14 12.99 1.17
CA ASP A 377 -15.09 14.47 1.14
C ASP A 377 -16.41 15.10 0.62
N ASP A 378 -17.38 14.29 0.18
CA ASP A 378 -18.65 14.74 -0.44
C ASP A 378 -19.86 14.76 0.54
N GLU A 379 -19.71 14.40 1.82
CA GLU A 379 -20.83 14.39 2.80
C GLU A 379 -21.00 15.69 3.63
N ASP A 380 -20.11 16.69 3.48
CA ASP A 380 -20.13 17.94 4.25
C ASP A 380 -20.77 19.16 3.55
N ASP A 381 -21.41 19.01 2.37
CA ASP A 381 -22.05 20.12 1.63
C ASP A 381 -23.59 20.11 1.67
N PHE A 382 -24.19 19.58 2.75
CA PHE A 382 -25.58 19.94 3.09
C PHE A 382 -25.57 21.24 3.90
N GLU A 383 -25.31 22.36 3.21
CA GLU A 383 -25.60 23.69 3.72
C GLU A 383 -27.06 23.74 4.19
N ASP A 384 -27.16 23.98 5.49
CA ASP A 384 -28.28 24.45 6.29
C ASP A 384 -29.04 25.58 5.56
N ASP A 385 -30.12 25.25 4.86
CA ASP A 385 -31.09 26.23 4.33
C ASP A 385 -32.22 26.37 5.35
N ASP A 386 -31.87 26.92 6.53
CA ASP A 386 -32.82 27.42 7.52
C ASP A 386 -33.15 28.91 7.23
N ASP A 387 -34.44 29.22 7.41
CA ASP A 387 -35.04 30.54 7.64
C ASP A 387 -35.45 31.43 6.44
N GLU A 388 -36.73 31.28 6.03
CA GLU A 388 -37.58 32.47 5.87
C GLU A 388 -38.82 32.38 6.79
N ASP A 389 -38.68 32.97 7.97
CA ASP A 389 -39.77 33.42 8.85
C ASP A 389 -40.68 34.43 8.11
N GLU A 390 -41.98 34.17 8.06
CA GLU A 390 -42.99 35.24 8.05
C GLU A 390 -44.09 34.92 9.08
N ASP A 391 -43.91 35.48 10.28
CA ASP A 391 -44.97 35.72 11.26
C ASP A 391 -45.97 36.78 10.72
N ASP A 392 -47.27 36.49 10.74
CA ASP A 392 -48.29 37.51 11.06
C ASP A 392 -49.57 36.90 11.66
N ASP A 393 -49.62 37.02 12.99
CA ASP A 393 -50.71 37.18 13.96
C ASP A 393 -52.19 36.75 13.72
N ASP A 394 -52.72 36.26 14.85
CA ASP A 394 -54.03 36.52 15.48
C ASP A 394 -55.24 35.55 15.32
N ASP A 395 -55.57 34.90 16.46
CA ASP A 395 -56.85 35.03 17.22
C ASP A 395 -57.42 33.70 17.78
N ALA A 396 -56.85 33.28 18.93
CA ALA A 396 -57.54 32.92 20.18
C ALA A 396 -58.60 31.74 20.23
N PRO A 397 -59.04 31.28 21.43
CA PRO A 397 -58.85 29.88 21.83
C PRO A 397 -60.16 29.13 22.23
N ALA A 398 -60.16 27.79 22.27
CA ALA A 398 -60.93 27.02 23.28
C ALA A 398 -60.79 25.48 23.19
N GLN A 399 -60.46 24.91 24.36
CA GLN A 399 -61.02 23.67 24.94
C GLN A 399 -60.56 22.30 24.42
N ARG A 400 -59.68 21.66 25.23
CA ARG A 400 -59.75 20.23 25.57
C ARG A 400 -61.14 19.90 26.16
N PRO A 401 -61.73 18.70 25.93
CA PRO A 401 -61.12 17.46 26.42
C PRO A 401 -61.32 16.19 25.55
N GLU A 402 -60.42 15.22 25.71
CA GLU A 402 -60.71 13.78 25.47
C GLU A 402 -61.80 13.27 26.46
N PRO A 403 -62.37 12.04 26.38
CA PRO A 403 -62.06 10.87 25.52
C PRO A 403 -63.31 10.17 24.93
N GLN A 404 -63.14 9.11 24.11
CA GLN A 404 -63.81 7.81 24.32
C GLN A 404 -63.50 6.76 23.24
N GLU A 405 -63.06 5.60 23.72
CA GLU A 405 -63.17 4.29 23.06
C GLU A 405 -64.63 3.96 22.66
N CYS A 406 -64.84 3.32 21.50
CA CYS A 406 -65.97 2.43 21.28
C CYS A 406 -65.72 1.40 20.14
N LYS A 407 -65.32 0.20 20.57
CA LYS A 407 -65.69 -1.17 20.16
C LYS A 407 -66.23 -1.47 18.74
N GLN A 408 -65.62 -2.52 18.18
CA GLN A 408 -66.23 -3.72 17.56
C GLN A 408 -67.35 -3.54 16.53
N GLN A 409 -67.07 -3.93 15.28
CA GLN A 409 -67.50 -5.22 14.73
C GLN A 409 -66.68 -5.60 13.51
#